data_AF-A0A2M8L5V9-F1
#
_entry.id   AF-A0A2M8L5V9-F1
#
_cell.length_a   1.000
_cell.length_b   1.000
_cell.length_c   1.000
_cell.angle_alpha   90.00
_cell.angle_beta   90.00
_cell.angle_gamma   90.00
#
_symmetry.space_group_name_H-M   'P 1'
#
loop_
_entity.id
_entity.type
_entity.pdbx_description
1 polymer ?
#
loop_
_entity_poly.entity_id
_entity_poly.type
_entity_poly.pdbx_seq_one_letter_code
_entity_poly.pdbx_strand_id
1 'polypeptide(L)'
;MKKFLGLIFPILFLISPAISLAVVCNGVENNLNLCYPTIGPEGNKITLSSEINLNQIVAWFYYFIVGVAGLSAFVMLVWGGFQYLTSAGNPTAIGDAK
;
A
#
# COMPACT_ATOMS: atom_id res chain seq x y z
N MET A 1 -25.95 -22.01 -5.04
CA MET A 1 -24.77 -21.46 -4.36
C MET A 1 -24.29 -20.12 -4.94
N LYS A 2 -24.32 -19.88 -6.27
CA LYS A 2 -23.86 -18.62 -6.89
C LYS A 2 -24.59 -17.33 -6.43
N LYS A 3 -25.87 -17.40 -6.07
CA LYS A 3 -26.66 -16.25 -5.56
C LYS A 3 -26.22 -15.76 -4.17
N PHE A 4 -25.73 -16.66 -3.32
CA PHE A 4 -25.19 -16.30 -2.01
C PHE A 4 -23.79 -15.69 -2.11
N LEU A 5 -22.99 -16.14 -3.09
CA LEU A 5 -21.64 -15.61 -3.33
C LEU A 5 -21.67 -14.11 -3.74
N GLY A 6 -22.67 -13.70 -4.53
CA GLY A 6 -22.85 -12.29 -4.89
C GLY A 6 -23.31 -11.40 -3.73
N LEU A 7 -23.87 -11.97 -2.66
CA LEU A 7 -24.34 -11.24 -1.49
C LEU A 7 -23.24 -11.06 -0.43
N ILE A 8 -22.22 -11.93 -0.43
CA ILE A 8 -21.06 -11.86 0.47
C ILE A 8 -20.21 -10.62 0.17
N PHE A 9 -20.00 -10.29 -1.11
CA PHE A 9 -19.18 -9.16 -1.53
C PHE A 9 -19.65 -7.79 -1.00
N PRO A 10 -20.93 -7.39 -1.12
CA PRO A 10 -21.41 -6.12 -0.58
C PRO A 10 -21.43 -6.11 0.96
N ILE A 11 -21.68 -7.25 1.60
CA ILE A 11 -21.62 -7.37 3.07
C ILE A 11 -20.19 -7.19 3.58
N LEU A 12 -19.21 -7.79 2.90
CA LEU A 12 -17.79 -7.63 3.23
C LEU A 12 -17.35 -6.16 3.06
N PHE A 13 -17.84 -5.48 2.01
CA PHE A 13 -17.60 -4.06 1.78
C PHE A 13 -18.20 -3.18 2.89
N LEU A 14 -19.43 -3.49 3.33
CA LEU A 14 -20.11 -2.76 4.40
C LEU A 14 -19.50 -3.00 5.80
N ILE A 15 -18.83 -4.13 6.02
CA ILE A 15 -18.13 -4.44 7.28
C ILE A 15 -16.71 -3.86 7.31
N SER A 16 -16.13 -3.53 6.15
CA SER A 16 -14.77 -2.96 6.05
C SER A 16 -14.48 -1.73 6.95
N PRO A 17 -15.38 -0.74 7.15
CA PRO A 17 -15.08 0.39 8.03
C PRO A 17 -15.02 0.00 9.51
N ALA A 18 -15.73 -1.05 9.94
CA ALA A 18 -15.77 -1.49 11.34
C ALA A 18 -14.45 -2.15 11.81
N ILE A 19 -13.63 -2.61 10.87
CA ILE A 19 -12.30 -3.16 11.12
C ILE A 19 -11.20 -2.11 10.87
N SER A 20 -11.57 -0.89 10.49
CA SER A 20 -10.57 0.14 10.20
C SER A 20 -9.92 0.62 11.50
N LEU A 21 -8.60 0.44 11.60
CA LEU A 21 -7.75 0.94 12.69
C LEU A 21 -7.53 2.47 12.62
N ALA A 22 -8.47 3.24 12.07
CA ALA A 22 -8.27 4.65 11.77
C ALA A 22 -8.43 5.60 12.99
N VAL A 23 -9.03 5.13 14.09
CA VAL A 23 -9.28 5.94 15.30
C VAL A 23 -8.04 6.02 16.23
N VAL A 24 -7.20 4.99 16.24
CA VAL A 24 -6.04 4.87 17.12
C VAL A 24 -4.79 4.79 16.27
N CYS A 25 -3.79 5.63 16.55
CA CYS A 25 -2.58 5.65 15.75
C CYS A 25 -1.37 5.55 16.64
N ASN A 26 -0.53 4.55 16.36
CA ASN A 26 0.59 4.17 17.22
C ASN A 26 0.18 4.02 18.71
N GLY A 27 -1.07 3.61 18.98
CA GLY A 27 -1.59 3.43 20.34
C GLY A 27 -2.08 4.70 21.06
N VAL A 28 -2.18 5.84 20.37
CA VAL A 28 -2.62 7.13 20.96
C VAL A 28 -3.90 7.65 20.27
N GLU A 29 -4.76 8.32 21.04
CA GLU A 29 -5.96 9.02 20.53
C GLU A 29 -5.57 10.35 19.87
N ASN A 30 -5.95 10.55 18.62
CA ASN A 30 -5.36 11.62 17.79
C ASN A 30 -6.26 12.85 17.61
N ASN A 31 -7.38 12.99 18.33
CA ASN A 31 -8.25 14.19 18.31
C ASN A 31 -8.47 14.81 16.90
N LEU A 32 -8.88 13.99 15.93
CA LEU A 32 -9.07 14.32 14.50
C LEU A 32 -7.80 14.66 13.67
N ASN A 33 -6.61 14.49 14.24
CA ASN A 33 -5.38 14.55 13.46
C ASN A 33 -5.22 13.31 12.59
N LEU A 34 -4.82 13.52 11.34
CA LEU A 34 -4.48 12.45 10.42
C LEU A 34 -3.21 11.75 10.89
N CYS A 35 -3.26 10.44 10.91
CA CYS A 35 -2.14 9.63 11.32
C CYS A 35 -1.22 9.40 10.15
N TYR A 36 -0.22 10.26 10.05
CA TYR A 36 0.78 10.10 9.04
C TYR A 36 1.76 8.98 9.44
N PRO A 37 2.07 8.06 8.51
CA PRO A 37 3.07 7.04 8.77
C PRO A 37 4.43 7.68 9.02
N THR A 38 5.20 7.09 9.94
CA THR A 38 6.60 7.41 10.12
C THR A 38 7.42 6.75 9.02
N ILE A 39 8.09 7.55 8.20
CA ILE A 39 8.85 7.06 7.04
C ILE A 39 10.29 7.54 7.15
N GLY A 40 11.23 6.67 6.80
CA GLY A 40 12.66 6.96 6.77
C GLY A 40 13.51 5.77 7.23
N PRO A 41 14.83 5.81 6.98
CA PRO A 41 15.75 4.79 7.46
C PRO A 41 15.81 4.77 8.99
N GLU A 42 16.20 3.61 9.53
CA GLU A 42 16.41 3.44 10.97
C GLU A 42 17.46 4.45 11.47
N GLY A 43 17.06 5.33 12.40
CA GLY A 43 17.89 6.46 12.88
C GLY A 43 17.50 7.84 12.33
N ASN A 44 16.68 7.93 11.28
CA ASN A 44 16.14 9.20 10.77
C ASN A 44 14.66 9.04 10.37
N LYS A 45 13.84 8.58 11.31
CA LYS A 45 12.39 8.44 11.11
C LYS A 45 11.73 9.81 11.19
N ILE A 46 10.97 10.16 10.17
CA ILE A 46 10.29 11.46 10.10
C ILE A 46 8.79 11.25 10.35
N THR A 47 8.24 11.98 11.31
CA THR A 47 6.80 12.04 11.61
C THR A 47 6.28 13.41 11.21
N LEU A 48 5.14 13.46 10.49
CA LEU A 48 4.44 14.71 10.25
C LEU A 48 3.69 15.11 11.53
N SER A 49 4.11 16.22 12.13
CA SER A 49 3.51 16.84 13.32
C SER A 49 3.27 18.33 13.06
N SER A 50 2.57 19.02 13.95
CA SER A 50 2.31 20.47 13.83
C SER A 50 3.56 21.35 13.86
N GLU A 51 4.70 20.82 14.35
CA GLU A 51 5.97 21.55 14.51
C GLU A 51 7.09 20.99 13.61
N ILE A 52 6.77 20.74 12.33
CA ILE A 52 7.72 20.19 11.35
C ILE A 52 8.37 21.29 10.49
N ASN A 53 9.68 21.17 10.23
CA ASN A 53 10.40 22.07 9.33
C ASN A 53 10.17 21.71 7.85
N LEU A 54 10.22 22.70 6.94
CA LEU A 54 10.02 22.47 5.49
C LEU A 54 10.92 21.35 4.92
N ASN A 55 12.18 21.29 5.36
CA ASN A 55 13.13 20.25 4.95
C ASN A 55 12.63 18.84 5.32
N GLN A 56 12.08 18.67 6.52
CA GLN A 56 11.55 17.37 6.97
C GLN A 56 10.31 16.94 6.18
N ILE A 57 9.46 17.89 5.77
CA ILE A 57 8.31 17.60 4.89
C ILE A 57 8.79 17.05 3.54
N VAL A 58 9.77 17.72 2.94
CA VAL A 58 10.35 17.30 1.64
C VAL A 58 10.99 15.93 1.76
N ALA A 59 11.77 15.69 2.82
CA ALA A 59 12.40 14.40 3.06
C ALA A 59 11.36 13.28 3.30
N TRP A 60 10.31 13.54 4.08
CA TRP A 60 9.22 12.58 4.29
C TRP A 60 8.54 12.21 2.98
N PHE A 61 8.22 13.21 2.14
CA PHE A 61 7.57 13.00 0.85
C PHE A 61 8.45 12.23 -0.13
N TYR A 62 9.75 12.53 -0.15
CA TYR A 62 10.74 11.78 -0.93
C TYR A 62 10.75 10.29 -0.54
N TYR A 63 10.87 9.97 0.75
CA TYR A 63 10.88 8.58 1.19
C TYR A 63 9.54 7.87 0.94
N PHE A 64 8.42 8.58 1.04
CA PHE A 64 7.12 8.06 0.68
C PHE A 64 7.07 7.61 -0.79
N ILE A 65 7.51 8.47 -1.72
CA ILE A 65 7.55 8.14 -3.16
C ILE A 65 8.47 6.95 -3.41
N VAL A 66 9.64 6.91 -2.78
CA VAL A 66 10.59 5.79 -2.91
C VAL A 66 9.94 4.48 -2.46
N GLY A 67 9.20 4.49 -1.35
CA GLY A 67 8.44 3.33 -0.87
C GLY A 67 7.38 2.87 -1.87
N VAL A 68 6.60 3.80 -2.44
CA VAL A 68 5.58 3.49 -3.46
C VAL A 68 6.23 2.95 -4.74
N ALA A 69 7.36 3.51 -5.16
CA ALA A 69 8.11 3.02 -6.32
C ALA A 69 8.62 1.59 -6.10
N GLY A 70 9.16 1.30 -4.92
CA GLY A 70 9.61 -0.06 -4.56
C GLY A 70 8.45 -1.07 -4.56
N LEU A 71 7.30 -0.71 -4.00
CA LEU A 71 6.10 -1.54 -4.04
C LEU A 71 5.62 -1.77 -5.48
N SER A 72 5.61 -0.73 -6.31
CA SER A 72 5.20 -0.82 -7.71
C SER A 72 6.13 -1.74 -8.51
N ALA A 73 7.44 -1.61 -8.30
CA ALA A 73 8.43 -2.49 -8.91
C ALA A 73 8.23 -3.95 -8.49
N PHE A 74 7.97 -4.20 -7.21
CA PHE A 74 7.64 -5.53 -6.72
C PHE A 74 6.40 -6.12 -7.40
N VAL A 75 5.33 -5.34 -7.54
CA VAL A 75 4.10 -5.78 -8.22
C VAL A 75 4.37 -6.11 -9.69
N MET A 76 5.13 -5.28 -10.40
CA MET A 76 5.53 -5.56 -11.79
C MET A 76 6.34 -6.86 -11.91
N LEU A 77 7.26 -7.11 -10.97
CA LEU A 77 8.06 -8.33 -10.94
C LEU A 77 7.17 -9.56 -10.70
N VAL A 78 6.26 -9.52 -9.72
CA VAL A 78 5.33 -10.63 -9.44
C VAL A 78 4.44 -10.90 -10.65
N TRP A 79 3.91 -9.85 -11.28
CA TRP A 79 3.06 -9.99 -12.46
C TRP A 79 3.82 -10.58 -13.65
N GLY A 80 4.98 -10.02 -13.98
CA GLY A 80 5.85 -10.53 -15.05
C GLY A 80 6.30 -11.97 -14.79
N GLY A 81 6.62 -12.31 -13.53
CA GLY A 81 6.96 -13.67 -13.12
C GLY A 81 5.80 -14.65 -13.29
N PHE A 82 4.58 -14.26 -12.88
CA PHE A 82 3.37 -15.06 -13.11
C PHE A 82 3.09 -15.25 -14.60
N GLN A 83 3.17 -14.19 -15.39
CA GLN A 83 2.99 -14.25 -16.84
C GLN A 83 4.02 -15.20 -17.47
N TYR A 84 5.30 -15.11 -17.08
CA TYR A 84 6.34 -16.00 -17.58
C TYR A 84 6.08 -17.48 -17.25
N LEU A 85 5.75 -17.79 -15.99
CA LEU A 85 5.50 -19.17 -15.54
C LEU A 85 4.24 -19.78 -16.17
N THR A 86 3.23 -18.98 -16.45
CA THR A 86 1.97 -19.44 -17.05
C THR A 86 1.98 -19.47 -18.58
N SER A 87 3.03 -18.93 -19.22
CA SER A 87 3.18 -18.89 -20.69
C SER A 87 3.69 -20.19 -21.31
N ALA A 88 3.71 -21.31 -20.58
CA ALA A 88 4.17 -22.60 -21.09
C ALA A 88 3.40 -22.99 -22.37
N GLY A 89 4.11 -22.96 -23.52
CA GLY A 89 3.57 -23.33 -24.83
C GLY A 89 3.06 -22.17 -25.70
N ASN A 90 3.11 -20.91 -25.26
CA ASN A 90 2.72 -19.75 -26.08
C ASN A 90 3.89 -18.73 -26.23
N PRO A 91 4.56 -18.68 -27.39
CA PRO A 91 5.72 -17.81 -27.62
C PRO A 91 5.39 -16.32 -27.63
N THR A 92 4.14 -15.93 -27.93
CA THR A 92 3.71 -14.52 -27.88
C THR A 92 3.65 -14.00 -26.44
N ALA A 93 3.16 -14.82 -25.51
CA ALA A 93 3.06 -14.44 -24.10
C ALA A 93 4.43 -14.38 -23.38
N ILE A 94 5.42 -15.12 -23.88
CA ILE A 94 6.83 -15.05 -23.43
C ILE A 94 7.51 -13.75 -23.92
N GLY A 95 7.14 -13.26 -25.10
CA GLY A 95 7.66 -12.01 -25.66
C GLY A 95 7.23 -10.78 -24.87
N ASP A 96 5.96 -10.73 -24.45
CA ASP A 96 5.40 -9.65 -23.63
C ASP A 96 5.82 -9.71 -22.15
N ALA A 97 6.39 -10.83 -21.69
CA ALA A 97 6.83 -11.03 -20.30
C ALA A 97 8.31 -10.63 -20.04
N LYS A 98 9.04 -10.22 -21.09
CA LYS A 98 10.45 -9.81 -21.03
C LYS A 98 10.62 -8.31 -20.82
#